data_AF-A0A1H9ZTK9-F1
#
_entry.id   AF-A0A1H9ZTK9-F1
#
_cell.length_a   1.000
_cell.length_b   1.000
_cell.length_c   1.000
_cell.angle_alpha   90.00
_cell.angle_beta   90.00
_cell.angle_gamma   90.00
#
_symmetry.space_group_name_H-M   'P 1'
#
loop_
_entity.id
_entity.type
_entity.pdbx_description
1 polymer ?
#
loop_
_entity_poly.entity_id
_entity_poly.type
_entity_poly.pdbx_seq_one_letter_code
_entity_poly.pdbx_strand_id
1 'polypeptide(L)'
;MTFCSNCRAEIDEKAAMCPKCGVPTGTRDPTLQSPKDPGLAAVLSLLFSGLGQVYNGELRKGIGILVGVVVGWVTFLIPGLIICIYGVYDAYTTSKKMNAAEIPFKKADRADYILFILVFLILIGVFAAILLWMGLL
;
A
#
# COMPACT_ATOMS: atom_id res chain seq x y z
N MET A 1 -7.32 -12.69 -26.31
CA MET A 1 -8.37 -13.70 -26.53
C MET A 1 -8.06 -14.93 -25.70
N THR A 2 -9.03 -15.40 -24.92
CA THR A 2 -8.87 -16.52 -23.99
C THR A 2 -9.89 -17.60 -24.35
N PHE A 3 -9.59 -18.86 -24.06
CA PHE A 3 -10.49 -19.99 -24.30
C PHE A 3 -11.01 -20.56 -22.98
N CYS A 4 -12.27 -20.99 -22.97
CA CYS A 4 -12.86 -21.65 -21.80
C CYS A 4 -12.14 -22.98 -21.51
N SER A 5 -11.70 -23.18 -20.27
CA SER A 5 -11.01 -24.40 -19.83
C SER A 5 -11.87 -25.67 -19.87
N ASN A 6 -13.20 -25.53 -19.84
CA ASN A 6 -14.13 -26.65 -19.93
C ASN A 6 -14.55 -26.94 -21.37
N CYS A 7 -15.18 -25.97 -22.06
CA CYS A 7 -15.80 -26.20 -23.37
C CYS A 7 -15.01 -25.70 -24.58
N ARG A 8 -13.83 -25.07 -24.37
CA ARG A 8 -12.96 -24.48 -25.40
C ARG A 8 -13.61 -23.45 -26.32
N ALA A 9 -14.77 -22.91 -25.96
CA ALA A 9 -15.31 -21.75 -26.64
C ALA A 9 -14.36 -20.57 -26.49
N GLU A 10 -14.24 -19.77 -27.54
CA GLU A 10 -13.61 -18.46 -27.46
C GLU A 10 -14.46 -17.57 -26.55
N ILE A 11 -13.80 -16.92 -25.60
CA ILE A 11 -14.44 -16.06 -24.61
C ILE A 11 -13.71 -14.71 -24.56
N ASP A 12 -14.47 -13.67 -24.24
CA ASP A 12 -13.91 -12.37 -23.91
C ASP A 12 -12.99 -12.47 -22.68
N GLU A 13 -11.88 -11.73 -22.68
CA GLU A 13 -10.92 -11.73 -21.56
C GLU A 13 -11.51 -11.22 -20.24
N LYS A 14 -12.62 -10.49 -20.29
CA LYS A 14 -13.33 -9.95 -19.13
C LYS A 14 -14.62 -10.69 -18.80
N ALA A 15 -15.00 -11.70 -19.59
CA ALA A 15 -16.19 -12.49 -19.28
C ALA A 15 -15.96 -13.22 -17.94
N ALA A 16 -16.83 -13.02 -16.95
CA ALA A 16 -16.78 -13.70 -15.65
C ALA A 16 -17.37 -15.12 -15.68
N MET A 17 -18.21 -15.40 -16.69
CA MET A 17 -18.76 -16.73 -16.97
C MET A 17 -18.70 -17.00 -18.47
N CYS A 18 -18.48 -18.26 -18.84
CA CYS A 18 -18.53 -18.66 -20.24
C CYS A 18 -19.99 -18.65 -20.75
N PRO A 19 -20.33 -17.88 -21.80
CA PRO A 19 -21.71 -17.82 -22.31
C PRO A 19 -22.18 -19.14 -22.94
N LYS A 20 -21.26 -20.05 -23.28
CA LYS A 20 -21.59 -21.34 -23.92
C LYS A 20 -21.89 -22.46 -22.93
N CYS A 21 -21.17 -22.57 -21.83
CA CYS A 21 -21.30 -23.69 -20.89
C CYS A 21 -21.48 -23.30 -19.43
N GLY A 22 -21.51 -22.00 -19.11
CA GLY A 22 -21.85 -21.50 -17.77
C GLY A 22 -20.80 -21.71 -16.68
N VAL A 23 -19.62 -22.26 -16.99
CA VAL A 23 -18.55 -22.36 -15.97
C VAL A 23 -17.93 -20.99 -15.71
N PRO A 24 -17.51 -20.71 -14.45
CA PRO A 24 -16.73 -19.54 -14.14
C PRO A 24 -15.43 -19.58 -14.93
N THR A 25 -15.20 -18.53 -15.68
CA THR A 25 -13.94 -18.32 -16.38
C THR A 25 -12.94 -17.85 -15.33
N GLY A 26 -11.71 -18.36 -15.36
CA GLY A 26 -10.66 -18.03 -14.39
C GLY A 26 -10.23 -16.56 -14.39
N THR A 27 -10.99 -15.69 -15.07
CA THR A 27 -10.96 -14.25 -14.93
C THR A 27 -11.19 -13.92 -13.46
N ARG A 28 -10.09 -13.52 -12.81
CA ARG A 28 -10.12 -12.94 -11.47
C ARG A 28 -11.03 -11.72 -11.53
N ASP A 29 -12.26 -11.87 -11.06
CA ASP A 29 -13.10 -10.74 -10.78
C ASP A 29 -12.32 -9.84 -9.79
N PRO A 30 -11.96 -8.60 -10.17
CA PRO A 30 -11.28 -7.69 -9.25
C PRO A 30 -12.16 -7.33 -8.04
N THR A 31 -13.44 -7.70 -8.01
CA THR A 31 -14.29 -7.56 -6.82
C THR A 31 -14.15 -8.71 -5.83
N LEU A 32 -13.56 -9.85 -6.23
CA LEU A 32 -13.28 -11.00 -5.35
C LEU A 32 -11.92 -10.87 -4.64
N GLN A 33 -11.56 -9.66 -4.23
CA GLN A 33 -10.33 -9.41 -3.49
C GLN A 33 -10.58 -9.61 -2.00
N SER A 34 -9.71 -10.39 -1.34
CA SER A 34 -9.77 -10.57 0.11
C SER A 34 -9.76 -9.20 0.78
N PRO A 35 -10.61 -8.96 1.79
CA PRO A 35 -10.58 -7.72 2.55
C PRO A 35 -9.18 -7.50 3.13
N LYS A 36 -8.76 -6.24 3.17
CA LYS A 36 -7.52 -5.82 3.84
C LYS A 36 -7.72 -5.87 5.36
N ASP A 37 -6.65 -6.08 6.12
CA ASP A 37 -6.72 -6.00 7.58
C ASP A 37 -6.38 -4.57 8.04
N PRO A 38 -7.31 -3.82 8.66
CA PRO A 38 -7.04 -2.47 9.11
C PRO A 38 -6.05 -2.37 10.26
N GLY A 39 -6.01 -3.37 11.13
CA GLY A 39 -5.06 -3.44 12.23
C GLY A 39 -3.64 -3.61 11.71
N LEU A 40 -3.45 -4.49 10.72
CA LEU A 40 -2.18 -4.67 10.03
C LEU A 40 -1.73 -3.39 9.34
N ALA A 41 -2.64 -2.69 8.63
CA ALA A 41 -2.34 -1.41 7.99
C ALA A 41 -1.86 -0.36 9.02
N ALA A 42 -2.52 -0.29 10.18
CA ALA A 42 -2.15 0.62 11.27
C ALA A 42 -0.78 0.28 11.87
N VAL A 43 -0.55 -0.99 12.21
CA VAL A 43 0.72 -1.46 12.79
C VAL A 43 1.88 -1.26 11.82
N LEU A 44 1.68 -1.55 10.53
CA LEU A 44 2.70 -1.29 9.51
C LEU A 44 3.09 0.18 9.45
N SER A 45 2.11 1.09 9.51
CA SER A 45 2.40 2.54 9.53
C SER A 45 3.02 3.02 10.86
N LEU A 46 2.77 2.33 11.97
CA LEU A 46 3.37 2.67 13.26
C LEU A 46 4.85 2.25 13.32
N LEU A 47 5.17 1.03 12.85
CA LEU A 47 6.53 0.51 12.82
C LEU A 47 7.39 1.23 11.77
N PHE A 48 6.80 1.49 10.60
CA PHE A 48 7.45 2.14 9.47
C PHE A 48 6.51 3.19 8.91
N SER A 49 6.70 4.46 9.31
CA SER A 49 5.84 5.56 8.87
C SER A 49 5.71 5.61 7.35
N GLY A 50 4.48 5.45 6.84
CA GLY A 50 4.18 5.39 5.40
C GLY A 50 3.97 3.98 4.84
N LEU A 51 4.36 2.91 5.54
CA LEU A 51 4.25 1.53 5.02
C LEU A 51 2.80 1.02 5.01
N GLY A 52 1.95 1.47 5.93
CA GLY A 52 0.52 1.15 5.93
C GLY A 52 -0.20 1.67 4.69
N GLN A 53 0.21 2.83 4.17
CA GLN A 53 -0.30 3.39 2.92
C GLN A 53 0.18 2.57 1.72
N VAL A 54 1.42 2.08 1.73
CA VAL A 54 1.91 1.15 0.70
C VAL A 54 1.10 -0.14 0.71
N TYR A 55 0.77 -0.68 1.89
CA TYR A 55 -0.13 -1.83 2.02
C TYR A 55 -1.54 -1.58 1.44
N ASN A 56 -2.02 -0.34 1.55
CA ASN A 56 -3.26 0.10 0.91
C ASN A 56 -3.12 0.37 -0.60
N GLY A 57 -1.95 0.17 -1.20
CA GLY A 57 -1.70 0.45 -2.62
C GLY A 57 -1.57 1.95 -2.93
N GLU A 58 -1.22 2.76 -1.93
CA GLU A 58 -1.08 4.21 -2.04
C GLU A 58 0.38 4.65 -1.83
N LEU A 59 1.29 4.14 -2.66
CA LEU A 59 2.73 4.40 -2.57
C LEU A 59 3.08 5.90 -2.42
N ARG A 60 2.47 6.75 -3.24
CA ARG A 60 2.74 8.21 -3.21
C ARG A 60 2.42 8.83 -1.86
N LYS A 61 1.33 8.39 -1.20
CA LYS A 61 1.00 8.86 0.15
C LYS A 61 1.98 8.31 1.17
N GLY A 62 2.35 7.04 1.05
CA GLY A 62 3.36 6.42 1.91
C GLY A 62 4.69 7.15 1.90
N ILE A 63 5.22 7.46 0.71
CA ILE A 63 6.45 8.26 0.55
C ILE A 63 6.28 9.66 1.14
N GLY A 64 5.14 10.32 0.88
CA GLY A 64 4.87 11.66 1.43
C GLY A 64 4.86 11.70 2.96
N ILE A 65 4.22 10.71 3.60
CA ILE A 65 4.22 10.58 5.07
C ILE A 65 5.62 10.28 5.58
N LEU A 66 6.36 9.38 4.93
CA LEU A 66 7.74 9.05 5.31
C LEU A 66 8.63 10.29 5.30
N VAL A 67 8.62 11.06 4.20
CA VAL A 67 9.40 12.30 4.08
C VAL A 67 8.95 13.33 5.12
N GLY A 68 7.64 13.50 5.30
CA GLY A 68 7.08 14.41 6.30
C GLY A 68 7.52 14.06 7.72
N VAL A 69 7.55 12.78 8.07
CA VAL A 69 8.03 12.29 9.36
C VAL A 69 9.53 12.56 9.51
N VAL A 70 10.37 12.24 8.53
CA VAL A 70 11.82 12.51 8.57
C VAL A 70 12.11 14.01 8.74
N VAL A 71 11.47 14.87 7.95
CA VAL A 71 11.61 16.33 8.07
C VAL A 71 11.10 16.80 9.43
N GLY A 72 9.99 16.23 9.89
CA GLY A 72 9.46 16.44 11.24
C GLY A 72 10.55 16.20 12.27
N TRP A 73 11.10 14.98 12.36
CA TRP A 73 12.15 14.62 13.32
C TRP A 73 13.40 15.50 13.24
N VAL A 74 13.85 15.88 12.03
CA VAL A 74 15.01 16.76 11.83
C VAL A 74 14.74 18.18 12.35
N THR A 75 13.53 18.69 12.17
CA THR A 75 13.18 20.06 12.56
C THR A 75 12.83 20.12 14.05
N PHE A 76 11.88 19.28 14.50
CA PHE A 76 11.43 19.16 15.89
C PHE A 76 10.72 17.82 16.14
N LEU A 77 10.91 17.24 17.34
CA LEU A 77 10.30 15.96 17.70
C LEU A 77 8.76 15.91 17.60
N ILE A 78 8.09 17.01 17.99
CA ILE A 78 6.62 17.07 18.08
C ILE A 78 5.94 16.96 16.69
N PRO A 79 6.31 17.77 15.67
CA PRO A 79 5.81 17.59 14.31
C PRO A 79 5.96 16.18 13.75
N GLY A 80 7.11 15.54 13.97
CA GLY A 80 7.34 14.16 13.52
C GLY A 80 6.34 13.18 14.13
N LEU A 81 6.07 13.31 15.44
CA LEU A 81 5.10 12.48 16.14
C LEU A 81 3.66 12.71 15.63
N ILE A 82 3.27 13.96 15.39
CA ILE A 82 1.93 14.31 14.87
C ILE A 82 1.70 13.65 13.51
N ILE A 83 2.67 13.76 12.59
CA ILE A 83 2.57 13.18 11.24
C ILE A 83 2.54 11.64 11.33
N CYS A 84 3.31 11.05 12.25
CA CYS A 84 3.28 9.60 12.47
C CYS A 84 1.90 9.11 12.92
N ILE A 85 1.30 9.75 13.92
CA ILE A 85 -0.06 9.42 14.41
C ILE A 85 -1.10 9.60 13.29
N TYR A 86 -1.00 10.69 12.53
CA TYR A 86 -1.84 10.91 11.35
C TYR A 86 -1.70 9.76 10.34
N GLY A 87 -0.48 9.31 10.06
CA GLY A 87 -0.22 8.21 9.13
C GLY A 87 -0.85 6.89 9.59
N VAL A 88 -0.82 6.58 10.89
CA VAL A 88 -1.49 5.40 11.44
C VAL A 88 -3.01 5.48 11.23
N TYR A 89 -3.61 6.62 11.57
CA TYR A 89 -5.05 6.84 11.38
C TYR A 89 -5.47 6.76 9.91
N ASP A 90 -4.71 7.39 9.01
CA ASP A 90 -4.97 7.39 7.57
C ASP A 90 -4.87 5.96 6.98
N ALA A 91 -3.87 5.17 7.37
CA ALA A 91 -3.73 3.79 6.92
C ALA A 91 -4.89 2.89 7.40
N TYR A 92 -5.26 3.01 8.68
CA TYR A 92 -6.40 2.29 9.26
C TYR A 92 -7.71 2.64 8.56
N THR A 93 -8.02 3.92 8.46
CA THR A 93 -9.30 4.36 7.87
C THR A 93 -9.39 4.04 6.38
N THR A 94 -8.30 4.17 5.63
CA THR A 94 -8.27 3.85 4.20
C THR A 94 -8.57 2.37 3.93
N SER A 95 -7.92 1.44 4.65
CA SER A 95 -8.23 0.01 4.52
C SER A 95 -9.68 -0.32 4.88
N LYS A 96 -10.22 0.29 5.94
CA LYS A 96 -11.62 0.12 6.35
C LYS A 96 -12.58 0.60 5.26
N LYS A 97 -12.31 1.76 4.65
CA LYS A 97 -13.10 2.32 3.54
C LYS A 97 -13.02 1.45 2.28
N MET A 98 -11.86 0.87 1.97
CA MET A 98 -11.72 -0.09 0.85
C MET A 98 -12.55 -1.35 1.08
N ASN A 99 -12.54 -1.88 2.31
CA ASN A 99 -13.34 -3.06 2.66
C ASN A 99 -14.85 -2.77 2.63
N ALA A 100 -15.25 -1.54 2.97
CA ALA A 100 -16.63 -1.08 2.88
C ALA A 100 -17.06 -0.68 1.46
N ALA A 101 -16.16 -0.83 0.46
CA ALA A 101 -16.36 -0.40 -0.93
C ALA A 101 -16.69 1.10 -1.10
N GLU A 102 -16.35 1.94 -0.12
CA GLU A 102 -16.51 3.40 -0.20
C GLU A 102 -15.48 4.03 -1.15
N ILE A 103 -14.30 3.41 -1.28
CA ILE A 103 -13.23 3.82 -2.18
C ILE A 103 -12.74 2.61 -2.99
N PRO A 104 -12.23 2.81 -4.23
CA PRO A 104 -11.81 1.71 -5.07
C PRO A 104 -10.65 0.94 -4.42
N PHE A 105 -10.76 -0.38 -4.43
CA PHE A 105 -9.71 -1.26 -3.93
C PHE A 105 -8.45 -1.10 -4.75
N LYS A 106 -7.33 -0.78 -4.10
CA LYS A 106 -6.01 -0.75 -4.71
C LYS A 106 -5.18 -1.93 -4.20
N LYS A 107 -4.67 -2.72 -5.14
CA LYS A 107 -3.72 -3.79 -4.84
C LYS A 107 -2.33 -3.20 -4.75
N ALA A 108 -1.62 -3.49 -3.68
CA ALA A 108 -0.21 -3.14 -3.56
C ALA A 108 0.63 -4.11 -4.40
N ASP A 109 1.48 -3.59 -5.26
CA ASP A 109 2.45 -4.42 -5.99
C ASP A 109 3.69 -4.65 -5.13
N ARG A 110 4.39 -5.76 -5.34
CA ARG A 110 5.71 -6.03 -4.74
C ARG A 110 6.71 -4.92 -5.09
N ALA A 111 6.61 -4.36 -6.30
CA ALA A 111 7.43 -3.22 -6.72
C ALA A 111 7.25 -2.01 -5.80
N ASP A 112 6.03 -1.74 -5.32
CA ASP A 112 5.74 -0.62 -4.42
C ASP A 112 6.47 -0.78 -3.07
N TYR A 113 6.47 -2.00 -2.53
CA TYR A 113 7.20 -2.31 -1.29
C TYR A 113 8.70 -2.19 -1.46
N ILE A 114 9.25 -2.73 -2.56
CA ILE A 114 10.69 -2.65 -2.85
C ILE A 114 11.11 -1.19 -2.97
N LEU A 115 10.37 -0.40 -3.74
CA LEU A 115 10.66 1.02 -3.93
C LEU A 115 10.57 1.79 -2.61
N PHE A 116 9.55 1.53 -1.80
CA PHE A 116 9.42 2.16 -0.48
C PHE A 116 10.60 1.82 0.43
N ILE A 117 11.03 0.55 0.49
CA ILE A 117 12.16 0.12 1.31
C ILE A 117 13.47 0.78 0.83
N LEU A 118 13.70 0.86 -0.48
CA LEU A 118 14.88 1.54 -1.02
C LEU A 118 14.91 3.02 -0.62
N VAL A 119 13.79 3.73 -0.76
CA VAL A 119 13.66 5.14 -0.33
C VAL A 119 13.87 5.27 1.17
N PHE A 120 13.30 4.37 1.97
CA PHE A 120 13.45 4.35 3.42
C PHE A 120 14.91 4.19 3.85
N LEU A 121 15.65 3.24 3.27
CA LEU A 121 17.06 3.03 3.56
C LEU A 121 17.93 4.23 3.15
N ILE A 122 17.65 4.83 1.99
CA ILE A 122 18.34 6.05 1.55
C ILE A 122 18.12 7.18 2.55
N LEU A 123 16.87 7.40 2.99
CA LEU A 123 16.54 8.45 3.96
C LEU A 123 17.20 8.23 5.32
N ILE A 124 17.25 6.97 5.80
CA ILE A 124 17.99 6.62 7.02
C ILE A 124 19.48 6.92 6.85
N GLY A 125 20.09 6.54 5.72
CA GLY A 125 21.49 6.80 5.44
C GLY A 125 21.81 8.30 5.41
N VAL A 126 20.96 9.10 4.76
CA VAL A 126 21.06 10.57 4.75
C VAL A 126 20.92 11.14 6.16
N PHE A 127 19.91 10.69 6.92
CA PHE A 127 19.69 11.14 8.29
C PHE A 127 20.88 10.81 9.20
N ALA A 128 21.42 9.60 9.13
CA ALA A 128 22.60 9.19 9.88
C ALA A 128 23.84 10.01 9.47
N ALA A 129 24.05 10.27 8.18
CA ALA A 129 25.14 11.12 7.70
C ALA A 129 25.03 12.56 8.23
N ILE A 130 23.82 13.11 8.32
CA ILE A 130 23.57 14.43 8.93
C ILE A 130 23.94 14.41 10.41
N LEU A 131 23.48 13.40 11.15
CA LEU A 131 23.81 13.27 12.58
C LEU A 131 25.31 13.13 12.83
N LEU A 132 26.01 12.33 12.01
CA LEU A 132 27.48 12.21 12.03
C LEU A 132 28.15 13.56 11.74
N TRP A 133 27.69 14.30 10.72
CA TRP A 133 28.24 15.61 10.38
C TRP A 133 28.05 16.64 11.50
N MET A 134 26.94 16.54 12.24
CA MET A 134 26.66 17.37 13.41
C MET A 134 27.38 16.90 14.69
N GLY A 135 28.14 15.80 14.64
CA GLY A 135 28.83 15.23 15.80
C GLY A 135 27.89 14.67 16.89
N LEU A 136 26.66 14.31 16.51
CA LEU A 136 25.64 13.75 17.41
C LEU A 136 25.71 12.21 17.51
N LEU A 137 26.56 11.58 16.71
CA LEU A 137 26.68 10.13 16.54
C LEU A 137 28.17 9.78 16.36
#